data_AF-A0A4R6HAU8-F1
#
_entry.id   AF-A0A4R6HAU8-F1
#
_cell.length_a   1.000
_cell.length_b   1.000
_cell.length_c   1.000
_cell.angle_alpha   90.00
_cell.angle_beta   90.00
_cell.angle_gamma   90.00
#
_symmetry.space_group_name_H-M   'P 1'
#
loop_
_entity.id
_entity.type
_entity.pdbx_description
1 polymer ?
#
loop_
_entity_poly.entity_id
_entity_poly.type
_entity_poly.pdbx_seq_one_letter_code
_entity_poly.pdbx_strand_id
1 'polypeptide(L)'
;MIFKRHKKNDRNIEEQLDPILVDLLAEVRKIYNVGFAEHRENDASIYTINKDATIYYNPRLFSNDSIAHELLHVWLKTLDYFTSNHIYLAAKENPKLSLIFSKRLCDHIGNCQDHIKMYPKYLEMGYAPESFIRDSTKEQCSFSSINSLRLGNGYVLSGQQTDFYIGSLISIYAHHIPMDYSAHLSKLRSIDTELFDIVTAFWKEWEKFDITKIDFLNNGFDEYEKLLADMEEWVENKTIT
;
A
#
# COMPACT_ATOMS: atom_id res chain seq x y z
N MET A 1 -21.06 -17.11 -20.15
CA MET A 1 -20.83 -15.89 -20.97
C MET A 1 -19.58 -16.14 -21.79
N ILE A 2 -19.70 -16.16 -23.12
CA ILE A 2 -18.64 -16.57 -24.05
C ILE A 2 -17.69 -15.38 -24.26
N PHE A 3 -16.46 -15.46 -23.77
CA PHE A 3 -15.43 -14.47 -24.08
C PHE A 3 -15.00 -14.63 -25.55
N LYS A 4 -15.44 -13.69 -26.39
CA LYS A 4 -14.97 -13.53 -27.76
C LYS A 4 -13.49 -13.16 -27.73
N ARG A 5 -12.63 -14.03 -28.25
CA ARG A 5 -11.25 -13.68 -28.65
C ARG A 5 -11.32 -12.49 -29.62
N HIS A 6 -10.87 -11.33 -29.17
CA HIS A 6 -10.58 -10.21 -30.06
C HIS A 6 -9.20 -10.39 -30.69
N LYS A 7 -9.12 -9.95 -31.95
CA LYS A 7 -8.02 -10.19 -32.88
C LYS A 7 -6.70 -9.64 -32.33
N LYS A 8 -5.75 -10.56 -32.25
CA LYS A 8 -4.29 -10.43 -32.17
C LYS A 8 -3.79 -9.27 -33.07
N ASN A 9 -3.43 -8.16 -32.44
CA ASN A 9 -2.49 -7.20 -32.99
C ASN A 9 -1.35 -7.11 -31.97
N ASP A 10 -0.79 -8.29 -31.64
CA ASP A 10 0.19 -8.48 -30.58
C ASP A 10 1.53 -7.89 -31.02
N ARG A 11 1.72 -6.58 -30.82
CA ARG A 11 3.08 -6.13 -30.49
C ARG A 11 3.37 -6.72 -29.12
N ASN A 12 4.42 -7.52 -29.03
CA ASN A 12 4.85 -8.05 -27.75
C ASN A 12 5.22 -6.84 -26.87
N ILE A 13 4.50 -6.61 -25.77
CA ILE A 13 4.80 -5.52 -24.84
C ILE A 13 6.26 -5.55 -24.38
N GLU A 14 6.86 -6.73 -24.29
CA GLU A 14 8.26 -6.90 -23.89
C GLU A 14 9.24 -6.22 -24.87
N GLU A 15 8.86 -6.04 -26.15
CA GLU A 15 9.66 -5.31 -27.14
C GLU A 15 9.61 -3.78 -26.94
N GLN A 16 8.67 -3.28 -26.12
CA GLN A 16 8.50 -1.86 -25.82
C GLN A 16 9.13 -1.46 -24.47
N LEU A 17 9.59 -2.45 -23.69
CA LEU A 17 10.22 -2.21 -22.40
C LEU A 17 11.59 -1.58 -22.59
N ASP A 18 11.91 -0.60 -21.77
CA ASP A 18 13.27 -0.06 -21.71
C ASP A 18 14.26 -1.10 -21.12
N PRO A 19 15.58 -0.94 -21.35
CA PRO A 19 16.56 -1.93 -20.91
C PRO A 19 16.56 -2.19 -19.40
N ILE A 20 16.33 -1.16 -18.58
CA ILE A 20 16.39 -1.31 -17.12
C ILE A 20 15.17 -2.08 -16.58
N LEU A 21 14.02 -1.92 -17.22
CA LEU A 21 12.82 -2.69 -16.91
C LEU A 21 12.93 -4.14 -17.37
N VAL A 22 13.61 -4.39 -18.50
CA VAL A 22 13.95 -5.76 -18.95
C VAL A 22 14.83 -6.46 -17.92
N ASP A 23 15.80 -5.77 -17.34
CA ASP A 23 16.67 -6.33 -16.29
C ASP A 23 15.89 -6.68 -15.02
N LEU A 24 15.00 -5.78 -14.55
CA LEU A 24 14.12 -6.05 -13.42
C LEU A 24 13.19 -7.24 -13.71
N LEU A 25 12.63 -7.32 -14.92
CA LEU A 25 11.77 -8.42 -15.33
C LEU A 25 12.52 -9.75 -15.31
N ALA A 26 13.76 -9.78 -15.79
CA ALA A 26 14.62 -10.95 -15.73
C ALA A 26 14.96 -11.35 -14.28
N GLU A 27 15.18 -10.39 -13.39
CA GLU A 27 15.39 -10.62 -11.95
C GLU A 27 14.17 -11.29 -11.32
N VAL A 28 12.98 -10.68 -11.47
CA VAL A 28 11.72 -11.19 -10.92
C VAL A 28 11.37 -12.57 -11.48
N ARG A 29 11.64 -12.80 -12.77
CA ARG A 29 11.39 -14.09 -13.45
C ARG A 29 12.24 -15.25 -12.96
N LYS A 30 13.25 -15.01 -12.13
CA LYS A 30 13.95 -16.08 -11.41
C LYS A 30 13.05 -16.79 -10.40
N ILE A 31 11.98 -16.13 -9.95
CA ILE A 31 11.09 -16.62 -8.87
C ILE A 31 9.62 -16.67 -9.29
N TYR A 32 9.15 -15.71 -10.09
CA TYR A 32 7.75 -15.60 -10.52
C TYR A 32 7.60 -15.78 -12.04
N ASN A 33 6.54 -16.46 -12.46
CA ASN A 33 6.09 -16.45 -13.85
C ASN A 33 5.35 -15.13 -14.11
N VAL A 34 6.04 -14.16 -14.71
CA VAL A 34 5.45 -12.85 -15.05
C VAL A 34 4.94 -12.84 -16.48
N GLY A 35 3.64 -12.59 -16.64
CA GLY A 35 2.98 -12.37 -17.93
C GLY A 35 2.30 -11.00 -18.01
N PHE A 36 1.84 -10.64 -19.21
CA PHE A 36 1.18 -9.37 -19.48
C PHE A 36 -0.17 -9.57 -20.17
N ALA A 37 -1.14 -8.73 -19.84
CA ALA A 37 -2.46 -8.75 -20.44
C ALA A 37 -3.01 -7.33 -20.68
N GLU A 38 -3.70 -7.13 -21.78
CA GLU A 38 -4.32 -5.84 -22.08
C GLU A 38 -5.65 -5.66 -21.33
N HIS A 39 -5.91 -4.44 -20.84
CA HIS A 39 -7.22 -4.00 -20.38
C HIS A 39 -7.51 -2.55 -20.82
N ARG A 40 -8.66 -2.00 -20.38
CA ARG A 40 -9.17 -0.68 -20.81
C ARG A 40 -9.14 0.40 -19.73
N GLU A 41 -8.86 0.03 -18.49
CA GLU A 41 -8.65 1.00 -17.39
C GLU A 41 -7.47 1.92 -17.67
N ASN A 42 -7.43 3.06 -17.00
CA ASN A 42 -6.40 4.08 -17.27
C ASN A 42 -5.05 3.75 -16.64
N ASP A 43 -5.05 2.97 -15.56
CA ASP A 43 -3.86 2.65 -14.79
C ASP A 43 -3.45 1.19 -15.02
N ALA A 44 -2.15 0.92 -15.05
CA ALA A 44 -1.67 -0.45 -14.94
C ALA A 44 -2.12 -1.05 -13.60
N SER A 45 -2.18 -2.38 -13.54
CA SER A 45 -2.49 -3.08 -12.31
C SER A 45 -1.89 -4.47 -12.31
N ILE A 46 -1.77 -5.05 -11.13
CA ILE A 46 -1.23 -6.39 -10.97
C ILE A 46 -2.20 -7.35 -10.30
N TYR A 47 -2.19 -8.58 -10.82
CA TYR A 47 -2.74 -9.73 -10.13
C TYR A 47 -1.65 -10.75 -9.88
N THR A 48 -1.52 -11.19 -8.63
CA THR A 48 -0.56 -12.24 -8.25
C THR A 48 -1.29 -13.36 -7.53
N ILE A 49 -1.02 -14.59 -7.93
CA ILE A 49 -1.47 -15.79 -7.22
C ILE A 49 -0.36 -16.83 -7.27
N ASN A 50 -0.01 -17.40 -6.12
CA ASN A 50 1.14 -18.30 -5.99
C ASN A 50 2.42 -17.64 -6.56
N LYS A 51 3.05 -18.27 -7.55
CA LYS A 51 4.22 -17.74 -8.27
C LYS A 51 3.87 -17.22 -9.67
N ASP A 52 2.60 -16.99 -9.96
CA ASP A 52 2.15 -16.40 -11.21
C ASP A 52 1.74 -14.94 -10.99
N ALA A 53 2.27 -14.04 -11.81
CA ALA A 53 1.97 -12.62 -11.79
C ALA A 53 1.52 -12.18 -13.19
N THR A 54 0.38 -11.49 -13.28
CA THR A 54 -0.10 -10.87 -14.53
C THR A 54 -0.15 -9.37 -14.35
N ILE A 55 0.66 -8.65 -15.13
CA ILE A 55 0.60 -7.20 -15.23
C ILE A 55 -0.42 -6.85 -16.31
N TYR A 56 -1.47 -6.16 -15.89
CA TYR A 56 -2.50 -5.62 -16.75
C TYR A 56 -2.10 -4.20 -17.15
N TYR A 57 -2.13 -3.90 -18.46
CA TYR A 57 -1.85 -2.57 -18.97
C TYR A 57 -2.85 -2.13 -20.06
N ASN A 58 -2.97 -0.81 -20.25
CA ASN A 58 -3.72 -0.25 -21.36
C ASN A 58 -2.77 0.12 -22.50
N PRO A 59 -2.83 -0.54 -23.68
CA PRO A 59 -1.90 -0.28 -24.77
C PRO A 59 -1.97 1.15 -25.32
N ARG A 60 -3.06 1.89 -25.05
CA ARG A 60 -3.20 3.30 -25.46
C ARG A 60 -2.53 4.29 -24.52
N LEU A 61 -2.27 3.87 -23.28
CA LEU A 61 -1.70 4.68 -22.21
C LEU A 61 -0.40 4.07 -21.67
N PHE A 62 0.19 3.14 -22.43
CA PHE A 62 1.39 2.44 -22.04
C PHE A 62 2.51 3.43 -21.70
N SER A 63 3.17 3.18 -20.57
CA SER A 63 4.37 3.88 -20.16
C SER A 63 5.30 2.90 -19.43
N ASN A 64 6.61 3.06 -19.57
CA ASN A 64 7.56 2.17 -18.89
C ASN A 64 7.47 2.31 -17.36
N ASP A 65 7.26 3.53 -16.87
CA ASP A 65 7.06 3.87 -15.46
C ASP A 65 5.86 3.13 -14.85
N SER A 66 4.72 3.06 -15.54
CA SER A 66 3.54 2.35 -15.03
C SER A 66 3.76 0.84 -14.96
N ILE A 67 4.45 0.26 -15.93
CA ILE A 67 4.81 -1.18 -15.89
C ILE A 67 5.87 -1.44 -14.81
N ALA A 68 6.85 -0.55 -14.67
CA ALA A 68 7.87 -0.64 -13.63
C ALA A 68 7.25 -0.59 -12.23
N HIS A 69 6.26 0.27 -12.00
CA HIS A 69 5.50 0.34 -10.75
C HIS A 69 4.88 -1.02 -10.38
N GLU A 70 4.11 -1.62 -11.30
CA GLU A 70 3.49 -2.93 -11.06
C GLU A 70 4.51 -4.06 -10.90
N LEU A 71 5.60 -4.02 -11.67
CA LEU A 71 6.66 -5.03 -11.58
C LEU A 71 7.44 -4.92 -10.26
N LEU A 72 7.61 -3.71 -9.73
CA LEU A 72 8.23 -3.47 -8.43
C LEU A 72 7.40 -4.08 -7.28
N HIS A 73 6.07 -4.08 -7.37
CA HIS A 73 5.25 -4.85 -6.43
C HIS A 73 5.53 -6.36 -6.50
N VAL A 74 5.81 -6.93 -7.67
CA VAL A 74 6.25 -8.35 -7.76
C VAL A 74 7.62 -8.53 -7.17
N TRP A 75 8.54 -7.61 -7.47
CA TRP A 75 9.89 -7.62 -6.92
C TRP A 75 9.88 -7.61 -5.39
N LEU A 76 9.05 -6.77 -4.74
CA LEU A 76 8.88 -6.80 -3.29
C LEU A 76 8.45 -8.19 -2.77
N LYS A 77 7.52 -8.86 -3.48
CA LYS A 77 7.09 -10.23 -3.15
C LYS A 77 8.18 -11.30 -3.35
N THR A 78 9.33 -10.96 -3.93
CA THR A 78 10.50 -11.86 -3.98
C THR A 78 11.31 -11.87 -2.68
N LEU A 79 11.16 -10.84 -1.85
CA LEU A 79 11.91 -10.64 -0.61
C LEU A 79 11.30 -11.35 0.61
N ASP A 80 10.07 -11.87 0.46
CA ASP A 80 9.39 -12.75 1.44
C ASP A 80 9.22 -12.13 2.84
N TYR A 81 8.98 -10.82 2.93
CA TYR A 81 8.62 -10.14 4.19
C TYR A 81 7.12 -10.24 4.51
N PHE A 82 6.74 -10.02 5.78
CA PHE A 82 5.34 -10.05 6.21
C PHE A 82 4.53 -8.88 5.64
N THR A 83 3.34 -9.20 5.13
CA THR A 83 2.45 -8.22 4.51
C THR A 83 1.35 -7.76 5.46
N SER A 84 0.75 -6.60 5.17
CA SER A 84 -0.38 -6.03 5.92
C SER A 84 -1.61 -6.93 6.01
N ASN A 85 -1.70 -7.99 5.20
CA ASN A 85 -2.75 -9.00 5.31
C ASN A 85 -2.74 -9.70 6.68
N HIS A 86 -1.59 -9.72 7.37
CA HIS A 86 -1.49 -10.18 8.75
C HIS A 86 -2.39 -9.36 9.70
N ILE A 87 -2.38 -8.02 9.58
CA ILE A 87 -3.25 -7.13 10.38
C ILE A 87 -4.72 -7.53 10.20
N TYR A 88 -5.15 -7.73 8.94
CA TYR A 88 -6.53 -8.09 8.65
C TYR A 88 -6.92 -9.43 9.28
N LEU A 89 -6.08 -10.46 9.11
CA LEU A 89 -6.36 -11.80 9.63
C LEU A 89 -6.40 -11.82 11.16
N ALA A 90 -5.47 -11.14 11.82
CA ALA A 90 -5.43 -11.06 13.28
C ALA A 90 -6.60 -10.22 13.84
N ALA A 91 -6.86 -9.05 13.26
CA ALA A 91 -7.95 -8.18 13.70
C ALA A 91 -9.34 -8.82 13.50
N LYS A 92 -9.50 -9.69 12.49
CA LYS A 92 -10.77 -10.36 12.19
C LYS A 92 -11.28 -11.23 13.33
N GLU A 93 -10.40 -11.84 14.10
CA GLU A 93 -10.76 -12.68 15.26
C GLU A 93 -11.10 -11.86 16.51
N ASN A 94 -10.74 -10.57 16.54
CA ASN A 94 -11.04 -9.65 17.64
C ASN A 94 -12.34 -8.85 17.34
N PRO A 95 -13.41 -8.97 18.17
CA PRO A 95 -14.69 -8.34 17.89
C PRO A 95 -14.67 -6.81 17.76
N LYS A 96 -13.71 -6.12 18.39
CA LYS A 96 -13.58 -4.65 18.31
C LYS A 96 -12.68 -4.25 17.14
N LEU A 97 -11.54 -4.91 16.98
CA LEU A 97 -10.59 -4.57 15.91
C LEU A 97 -11.14 -4.92 14.52
N SER A 98 -11.94 -5.96 14.38
CA SER A 98 -12.60 -6.33 13.12
C SER A 98 -13.55 -5.25 12.58
N LEU A 99 -14.04 -4.34 13.43
CA LEU A 99 -14.86 -3.19 13.03
C LEU A 99 -14.02 -1.99 12.56
N ILE A 100 -12.73 -1.96 12.90
CA ILE A 100 -11.79 -0.88 12.55
C ILE A 100 -10.94 -1.28 11.34
N PHE A 101 -10.35 -2.48 11.37
CA PHE A 101 -9.44 -2.95 10.34
C PHE A 101 -10.21 -3.62 9.20
N SER A 102 -10.87 -2.80 8.40
CA SER A 102 -11.50 -3.28 7.19
C SER A 102 -10.46 -3.87 6.24
N LYS A 103 -10.86 -4.83 5.40
CA LYS A 103 -9.97 -5.37 4.35
C LYS A 103 -9.40 -4.25 3.49
N ARG A 104 -10.22 -3.23 3.18
CA ARG A 104 -9.81 -2.07 2.38
C ARG A 104 -8.70 -1.26 3.05
N LEU A 105 -8.80 -1.01 4.36
CA LEU A 105 -7.74 -0.32 5.09
C LEU A 105 -6.46 -1.15 5.14
N CYS A 106 -6.54 -2.45 5.43
CA CYS A 106 -5.34 -3.28 5.47
C CYS A 106 -4.66 -3.37 4.09
N ASP A 107 -5.43 -3.49 3.00
CA ASP A 107 -4.90 -3.44 1.64
C ASP A 107 -4.26 -2.06 1.35
N HIS A 108 -4.88 -0.97 1.81
CA HIS A 108 -4.34 0.40 1.69
C HIS A 108 -3.04 0.59 2.47
N ILE A 109 -2.97 0.12 3.71
CA ILE A 109 -1.75 0.14 4.53
C ILE A 109 -0.63 -0.62 3.80
N GLY A 110 -0.92 -1.83 3.32
CA GLY A 110 0.05 -2.64 2.59
C GLY A 110 0.57 -1.96 1.33
N ASN A 111 -0.33 -1.32 0.57
CA ASN A 111 0.06 -0.59 -0.62
C ASN A 111 0.98 0.60 -0.29
N CYS A 112 0.62 1.39 0.72
CA CYS A 112 1.45 2.49 1.22
C CYS A 112 2.82 2.01 1.70
N GLN A 113 2.85 0.88 2.41
CA GLN A 113 4.08 0.24 2.89
C GLN A 113 4.98 -0.19 1.73
N ASP A 114 4.42 -0.87 0.72
CA ASP A 114 5.13 -1.27 -0.50
C ASP A 114 5.70 -0.06 -1.23
N HIS A 115 4.90 1.00 -1.40
CA HIS A 115 5.30 2.21 -2.09
C HIS A 115 6.56 2.84 -1.49
N ILE A 116 6.64 2.98 -0.16
CA ILE A 116 7.85 3.51 0.49
C ILE A 116 9.07 2.63 0.22
N LYS A 117 8.88 1.30 0.16
CA LYS A 117 9.99 0.35 0.01
C LYS A 117 10.47 0.21 -1.42
N MET A 118 9.58 0.35 -2.41
CA MET A 118 9.98 0.30 -3.82
C MET A 118 10.40 1.65 -4.39
N TYR A 119 10.01 2.78 -3.77
CA TYR A 119 10.33 4.12 -4.26
C TYR A 119 11.84 4.36 -4.48
N PRO A 120 12.76 3.98 -3.58
CA PRO A 120 14.20 4.13 -3.83
C PRO A 120 14.66 3.41 -5.10
N LYS A 121 14.24 2.14 -5.29
CA LYS A 121 14.59 1.36 -6.49
C LYS A 121 13.96 1.96 -7.75
N TYR A 122 12.73 2.48 -7.67
CA TYR A 122 12.08 3.19 -8.77
C TYR A 122 12.90 4.42 -9.23
N LEU A 123 13.46 5.20 -8.28
CA LEU A 123 14.34 6.32 -8.60
C LEU A 123 15.69 5.87 -9.15
N GLU A 124 16.27 4.79 -8.62
CA GLU A 124 17.51 4.19 -9.16
C GLU A 124 17.33 3.72 -10.61
N MET A 125 16.11 3.32 -10.99
CA MET A 125 15.77 2.99 -12.38
C MET A 125 15.70 4.22 -13.30
N GLY A 126 15.76 5.44 -12.76
CA GLY A 126 15.78 6.68 -13.52
C GLY A 126 14.40 7.23 -13.87
N TYR A 127 13.32 6.71 -13.27
CA TYR A 127 11.98 7.23 -13.51
C TYR A 127 11.67 8.47 -12.67
N ALA A 128 10.78 9.32 -13.20
CA ALA A 128 10.43 10.58 -12.57
C ALA A 128 9.61 10.39 -11.28
N PRO A 129 9.96 11.06 -10.16
CA PRO A 129 9.21 11.02 -8.90
C PRO A 129 7.70 11.27 -9.06
N GLU A 130 7.34 12.21 -9.93
CA GLU A 130 5.96 12.63 -10.14
C GLU A 130 5.13 11.56 -10.85
N SER A 131 5.78 10.61 -11.53
CA SER A 131 5.11 9.49 -12.22
C SER A 131 4.95 8.25 -11.35
N PHE A 132 5.52 8.24 -10.14
CA PHE A 132 5.53 7.05 -9.27
C PHE A 132 4.12 6.64 -8.81
N ILE A 133 3.26 7.59 -8.46
CA ILE A 133 1.86 7.36 -8.11
C ILE A 133 1.02 8.37 -8.85
N ARG A 134 -0.17 7.98 -9.30
CA ARG A 134 -1.13 8.91 -9.90
C ARG A 134 -1.42 10.06 -8.94
N ASP A 135 -1.45 11.29 -9.47
CA ASP A 135 -1.70 12.50 -8.70
C ASP A 135 -0.71 12.71 -7.53
N SER A 136 0.52 12.20 -7.65
CA SER A 136 1.61 12.37 -6.68
C SER A 136 1.87 13.83 -6.26
N THR A 137 1.54 14.80 -7.10
CA THR A 137 1.73 16.23 -6.82
C THR A 137 0.55 16.86 -6.07
N LYS A 138 -0.51 16.08 -5.79
CA LYS A 138 -1.68 16.51 -5.02
C LYS A 138 -1.66 15.91 -3.61
N GLU A 139 -2.49 16.49 -2.74
CA GLU A 139 -2.71 15.93 -1.41
C GLU A 139 -3.26 14.51 -1.50
N GLN A 140 -2.65 13.58 -0.76
CA GLN A 140 -3.07 12.17 -0.71
C GLN A 140 -4.28 11.96 0.21
N CYS A 141 -4.57 12.95 1.05
CA CYS A 141 -5.79 13.03 1.85
C CYS A 141 -6.23 14.49 2.02
N SER A 142 -7.51 14.76 1.78
CA SER A 142 -8.03 16.12 1.89
C SER A 142 -8.16 16.59 3.33
N PHE A 143 -7.67 17.81 3.60
CA PHE A 143 -7.88 18.45 4.91
C PHE A 143 -9.36 18.57 5.26
N SER A 144 -10.22 18.82 4.27
CA SER A 144 -11.67 18.91 4.46
C SER A 144 -12.27 17.62 5.02
N SER A 145 -11.79 16.46 4.53
CA SER A 145 -12.21 15.14 4.98
C SER A 145 -11.75 14.89 6.41
N ILE A 146 -10.50 15.20 6.73
CA ILE A 146 -9.98 15.12 8.10
C ILE A 146 -10.74 16.05 9.05
N ASN A 147 -11.08 17.26 8.64
CA ASN A 147 -11.81 18.20 9.48
C ASN A 147 -13.25 17.73 9.79
N SER A 148 -13.82 16.91 8.91
CA SER A 148 -15.14 16.29 9.10
C SER A 148 -15.13 15.04 9.97
N LEU A 149 -13.96 14.46 10.26
CA LEU A 149 -13.84 13.23 11.07
C LEU A 149 -14.46 13.39 12.45
N ARG A 150 -15.29 12.43 12.83
CA ARG A 150 -15.88 12.32 14.16
C ARG A 150 -15.79 10.87 14.60
N LEU A 151 -14.73 10.52 15.35
CA LEU A 151 -14.54 9.15 15.81
C LEU A 151 -15.70 8.69 16.70
N GLY A 152 -16.31 9.58 17.49
CA GLY A 152 -17.42 9.24 18.37
C GLY A 152 -17.42 10.11 19.62
N ASN A 153 -17.91 9.58 20.74
CA ASN A 153 -18.06 10.30 22.01
C ASN A 153 -17.15 9.78 23.14
N GLY A 154 -15.90 9.44 22.82
CA GLY A 154 -14.89 8.95 23.75
C GLY A 154 -15.08 7.48 24.11
N TYR A 155 -16.25 7.10 24.62
CA TYR A 155 -16.56 5.72 25.01
C TYR A 155 -17.23 4.90 23.92
N VAL A 156 -17.93 5.54 22.98
CA VAL A 156 -18.51 4.89 21.79
C VAL A 156 -17.85 5.50 20.57
N LEU A 157 -17.12 4.66 19.83
CA LEU A 157 -16.43 5.04 18.61
C LEU A 157 -17.04 4.33 17.40
N SER A 158 -16.97 4.97 16.25
CA SER A 158 -17.30 4.39 14.95
C SER A 158 -16.06 3.73 14.36
N GLY A 159 -16.12 2.42 14.15
CA GLY A 159 -15.06 1.65 13.52
C GLY A 159 -14.73 2.19 12.12
N GLN A 160 -15.74 2.59 11.36
CA GLN A 160 -15.57 3.21 10.03
C GLN A 160 -14.84 4.56 10.08
N GLN A 161 -15.09 5.40 11.09
CA GLN A 161 -14.39 6.67 11.23
C GLN A 161 -12.95 6.46 11.68
N THR A 162 -12.70 5.48 12.55
CA THR A 162 -11.36 5.06 12.94
C THR A 162 -10.59 4.45 11.77
N ASP A 163 -11.23 3.62 10.95
CA ASP A 163 -10.70 3.06 9.71
C ASP A 163 -10.18 4.17 8.78
N PHE A 164 -11.04 5.16 8.51
CA PHE A 164 -10.70 6.31 7.69
C PHE A 164 -9.59 7.17 8.30
N TYR A 165 -9.61 7.36 9.63
CA TYR A 165 -8.58 8.10 10.36
C TYR A 165 -7.19 7.47 10.16
N ILE A 166 -7.08 6.15 10.37
CA ILE A 166 -5.82 5.41 10.22
C ILE A 166 -5.36 5.50 8.76
N GLY A 167 -6.26 5.27 7.81
CA GLY A 167 -5.94 5.36 6.37
C GLY A 167 -5.43 6.74 5.96
N SER A 168 -6.03 7.81 6.49
CA SER A 168 -5.63 9.18 6.22
C SER A 168 -4.24 9.50 6.76
N LEU A 169 -3.93 9.06 7.98
CA LEU A 169 -2.63 9.26 8.60
C LEU A 169 -1.52 8.50 7.84
N ILE A 170 -1.79 7.25 7.47
CA ILE A 170 -0.88 6.42 6.68
C ILE A 170 -0.64 7.02 5.29
N SER A 171 -1.69 7.51 4.61
CA SER A 171 -1.53 8.19 3.31
C SER A 171 -0.62 9.43 3.38
N ILE A 172 -0.70 10.19 4.46
CA ILE A 172 0.15 11.37 4.68
C ILE A 172 1.61 10.93 4.81
N TYR A 173 1.88 9.92 5.63
CA TYR A 173 3.25 9.45 5.82
C TYR A 173 3.83 8.71 4.61
N ALA A 174 2.98 8.04 3.82
CA ALA A 174 3.37 7.36 2.59
C ALA A 174 3.62 8.30 1.41
N HIS A 175 3.36 9.60 1.56
CA HIS A 175 3.52 10.55 0.45
C HIS A 175 4.99 10.78 0.14
N HIS A 176 5.43 10.32 -1.03
CA HIS A 176 6.83 10.39 -1.47
C HIS A 176 7.27 11.77 -1.97
N ILE A 177 6.32 12.64 -2.32
CA ILE A 177 6.61 14.02 -2.71
C ILE A 177 6.52 14.93 -1.47
N PRO A 178 7.55 15.76 -1.20
CA PRO A 178 7.50 16.71 -0.10
C PRO A 178 6.27 17.62 -0.18
N MET A 179 5.43 17.57 0.86
CA MET A 179 4.23 18.38 0.99
C MET A 179 4.02 18.77 2.46
N ASP A 180 3.50 19.97 2.70
CA ASP A 180 3.20 20.43 4.06
C ASP A 180 1.85 19.88 4.54
N TYR A 181 1.90 18.85 5.38
CA TYR A 181 0.74 18.28 6.07
C TYR A 181 0.63 18.72 7.54
N SER A 182 1.33 19.78 7.96
CA SER A 182 1.35 20.22 9.36
C SER A 182 -0.04 20.45 9.95
N ALA A 183 -0.95 21.07 9.18
CA ALA A 183 -2.34 21.26 9.58
C ALA A 183 -3.10 19.94 9.72
N HIS A 184 -2.96 19.02 8.75
CA HIS A 184 -3.58 17.70 8.78
C HIS A 184 -3.12 16.89 9.99
N LEU A 185 -1.81 16.83 10.23
CA LEU A 185 -1.21 16.10 11.35
C LEU A 185 -1.63 16.70 12.70
N SER A 186 -1.62 18.02 12.83
CA SER A 186 -2.11 18.70 14.03
C SER A 186 -3.59 18.37 14.30
N LYS A 187 -4.41 18.36 13.25
CA LYS A 187 -5.83 18.04 13.35
C LYS A 187 -6.06 16.58 13.76
N LEU A 188 -5.41 15.63 13.10
CA LEU A 188 -5.50 14.20 13.43
C LEU A 188 -5.09 13.97 14.89
N ARG A 189 -3.94 14.50 15.31
CA ARG A 189 -3.48 14.40 16.70
C ARG A 189 -4.46 14.99 17.71
N SER A 190 -5.13 16.10 17.37
CA SER A 190 -6.16 16.70 18.25
C SER A 190 -7.45 15.88 18.36
N ILE A 191 -7.73 15.00 17.39
CA ILE A 191 -8.92 14.14 17.40
C ILE A 191 -8.71 13.01 18.40
N ASP A 192 -7.57 12.33 18.34
CA ASP A 192 -7.18 11.27 19.28
C ASP A 192 -5.65 11.15 19.32
N THR A 193 -5.04 11.70 20.36
CA THR A 193 -3.58 11.72 20.53
C THR A 193 -3.01 10.30 20.68
N GLU A 194 -3.71 9.43 21.38
CA GLU A 194 -3.25 8.06 21.67
C GLU A 194 -3.22 7.24 20.38
N LEU A 195 -4.32 7.25 19.61
CA LEU A 195 -4.39 6.60 18.30
C LEU A 195 -3.39 7.19 17.31
N PHE A 196 -3.20 8.53 17.34
CA PHE A 196 -2.17 9.18 16.52
C PHE A 196 -0.78 8.61 16.83
N ASP A 197 -0.41 8.54 18.10
CA ASP A 197 0.91 8.11 18.53
C ASP A 197 1.14 6.61 18.20
N ILE A 198 0.12 5.75 18.35
CA ILE A 198 0.16 4.32 17.96
C ILE A 198 0.46 4.16 16.47
N VAL A 199 -0.34 4.78 15.60
CA VAL A 199 -0.20 4.65 14.14
C VAL A 199 1.13 5.28 13.68
N THR A 200 1.53 6.39 14.29
CA THR A 200 2.83 7.04 14.00
C THR A 200 4.00 6.16 14.39
N ALA A 201 3.93 5.49 15.54
CA ALA A 201 4.99 4.58 15.99
C ALA A 201 5.12 3.39 15.04
N PHE A 202 4.00 2.75 14.69
CA PHE A 202 3.97 1.68 13.71
C PHE A 202 4.62 2.09 12.38
N TRP A 203 4.21 3.23 11.83
CA TRP A 203 4.75 3.70 10.56
C TRP A 203 6.26 3.98 10.61
N LYS A 204 6.73 4.62 11.68
CA LYS A 204 8.17 4.93 11.84
C LYS A 204 9.04 3.69 11.96
N GLU A 205 8.55 2.63 12.60
CA GLU A 205 9.27 1.36 12.64
C GLU A 205 9.26 0.71 11.25
N TRP A 206 8.12 0.72 10.55
CA TRP A 206 8.06 0.25 9.17
C TRP A 206 9.03 0.99 8.25
N GLU A 207 9.16 2.32 8.35
CA GLU A 207 10.12 3.08 7.53
C GLU A 207 11.56 2.60 7.71
N LYS A 208 11.96 2.27 8.94
CA LYS A 208 13.30 1.77 9.29
C LYS A 208 13.53 0.32 8.90
N PHE A 209 12.47 -0.48 8.81
CA PHE A 209 12.55 -1.91 8.49
C PHE A 209 13.30 -2.15 7.17
N ASP A 210 14.40 -2.89 7.22
CA ASP A 210 15.26 -3.14 6.06
C ASP A 210 14.79 -4.40 5.32
N ILE A 211 13.98 -4.19 4.26
CA ILE A 211 13.45 -5.26 3.41
C ILE A 211 14.53 -6.06 2.64
N THR A 212 15.79 -5.62 2.65
CA THR A 212 16.89 -6.32 1.98
C THR A 212 17.63 -7.29 2.91
N LYS A 213 17.33 -7.25 4.21
CA LYS A 213 17.95 -8.09 5.24
C LYS A 213 16.90 -8.89 5.99
N ILE A 214 16.05 -9.59 5.22
CA ILE A 214 15.01 -10.44 5.80
C ILE A 214 15.62 -11.72 6.36
N ASP A 215 15.33 -11.98 7.62
CA ASP A 215 15.59 -13.27 8.28
C ASP A 215 14.45 -13.63 9.24
N PHE A 216 14.61 -14.71 9.99
CA PHE A 216 13.56 -15.18 10.90
C PHE A 216 13.24 -14.24 12.07
N LEU A 217 14.16 -13.31 12.41
CA LEU A 217 13.99 -12.30 13.45
C LEU A 217 13.61 -10.93 12.88
N ASN A 218 13.93 -10.67 11.61
CA ASN A 218 13.74 -9.38 10.97
C ASN A 218 12.90 -9.56 9.70
N ASN A 219 11.60 -9.83 9.86
CA ASN A 219 10.68 -10.07 8.74
C ASN A 219 9.43 -9.16 8.73
N GLY A 220 9.36 -8.18 9.63
CA GLY A 220 8.25 -7.23 9.73
C GLY A 220 7.12 -7.68 10.65
N PHE A 221 7.17 -8.91 11.20
CA PHE A 221 6.12 -9.46 12.05
C PHE A 221 5.94 -8.69 13.35
N ASP A 222 7.06 -8.35 14.02
CA ASP A 222 7.06 -7.67 15.31
C ASP A 222 6.36 -6.29 15.24
N GLU A 223 6.52 -5.57 14.13
CA GLU A 223 5.86 -4.29 13.89
C GLU A 223 4.33 -4.43 13.84
N TYR A 224 3.83 -5.48 13.18
CA TYR A 224 2.39 -5.72 13.12
C TYR A 224 1.82 -6.22 14.45
N GLU A 225 2.50 -7.13 15.15
CA GLU A 225 2.06 -7.60 16.46
C GLU A 225 2.02 -6.47 17.47
N LYS A 226 3.01 -5.58 17.45
CA LYS A 226 3.02 -4.39 18.29
C LYS A 226 1.86 -3.45 17.97
N LEU A 227 1.60 -3.17 16.69
CA LEU A 227 0.43 -2.38 16.29
C LEU A 227 -0.87 -2.99 16.82
N LEU A 228 -1.04 -4.30 16.68
CA LEU A 228 -2.24 -5.01 17.13
C LEU A 228 -2.37 -4.92 18.66
N ALA A 229 -1.31 -5.20 19.41
CA ALA A 229 -1.31 -5.10 20.87
C ALA A 229 -1.64 -3.68 21.37
N ASP A 230 -0.98 -2.66 20.80
CA ASP A 230 -1.23 -1.25 21.15
C ASP A 230 -2.69 -0.85 20.82
N MET A 231 -3.24 -1.35 19.70
CA MET A 231 -4.64 -1.13 19.32
C MET A 231 -5.63 -1.87 20.22
N GLU A 232 -5.30 -3.07 20.70
CA GLU A 232 -6.12 -3.83 21.65
C GLU A 232 -6.23 -3.09 22.98
N GLU A 233 -5.11 -2.58 23.50
CA GLU A 233 -5.09 -1.73 24.71
C GLU A 233 -5.93 -0.46 24.49
N TRP A 234 -5.75 0.21 23.34
CA TRP A 234 -6.51 1.42 23.02
C TRP A 234 -8.03 1.15 22.98
N VAL A 235 -8.49 0.03 22.42
CA VAL A 235 -9.94 -0.28 22.37
C VAL A 235 -10.51 -0.92 23.63
N GLU A 236 -9.68 -1.32 24.62
CA GLU A 236 -10.11 -2.15 25.76
C GLU A 236 -11.34 -1.57 26.46
N ASN A 237 -11.31 -0.28 26.77
CA ASN A 237 -12.37 0.43 27.50
C ASN A 237 -13.37 1.17 26.59
N LYS A 238 -13.32 0.91 25.28
CA LYS A 238 -14.13 1.58 24.25
C LYS A 238 -15.15 0.62 23.64
N THR A 239 -16.33 1.11 23.32
CA THR A 239 -17.33 0.41 22.49
C THR A 239 -17.12 0.81 21.05
N ILE A 240 -16.94 -0.16 20.15
CA ILE A 240 -16.79 0.10 18.72
C ILE A 240 -18.09 -0.28 18.00
N THR A 241 -18.57 0.60 17.12
CA THR A 241 -19.83 0.48 16.38
C THR A 241 -19.64 0.66 14.88
#